data_AF-A0A258E5J1-F1
#
_entry.id   AF-A0A258E5J1-F1
#
_cell.length_a   1.000
_cell.length_b   1.000
_cell.length_c   1.000
_cell.angle_alpha   90.00
_cell.angle_beta   90.00
_cell.angle_gamma   90.00
#
_symmetry.space_group_name_H-M   'P 1'
#
loop_
_entity.id
_entity.type
_entity.pdbx_description
1 polymer ?
#
loop_
_entity_poly.entity_id
_entity_poly.type
_entity_poly.pdbx_seq_one_letter_code
_entity_poly.pdbx_strand_id
1 'polypeptide(L)'
;LVINESIKAYLTKTVDQEHESGYFAQVYKFGERITQIIQEINPDYKFPKMLVSTVMEASLLQSFNSQHLPGMTDVMAEGQDRYQFFHQLVTNTISNG
;
A
#
# COMPACT_ATOMS: atom_id res chain seq x y z
N LEU A 1 4.27 -6.08 -18.95
CA LEU A 1 3.71 -7.40 -18.56
C LEU A 1 3.94 -7.70 -17.07
N VAL A 2 5.17 -7.56 -16.57
CA VAL A 2 5.57 -7.90 -15.18
C VAL A 2 4.73 -7.24 -14.07
N ILE A 3 4.38 -5.94 -14.20
CA ILE A 3 3.57 -5.23 -13.18
C ILE A 3 2.11 -5.72 -13.16
N ASN A 4 1.60 -6.14 -14.31
CA ASN A 4 0.22 -6.62 -14.45
C ASN A 4 0.07 -8.05 -13.89
N GLU A 5 1.15 -8.83 -13.93
CA GLU A 5 1.22 -10.13 -13.25
C GLU A 5 1.44 -9.98 -11.75
N SER A 6 2.17 -8.97 -11.26
CA SER A 6 2.36 -8.78 -9.81
C SER A 6 1.08 -8.37 -9.08
N ILE A 7 0.22 -7.55 -9.70
CA ILE A 7 -1.10 -7.19 -9.13
C ILE A 7 -2.05 -8.41 -9.17
N LYS A 8 -1.99 -9.23 -10.23
CA LYS A 8 -2.75 -10.49 -10.29
C LYS A 8 -2.22 -11.53 -9.32
N ALA A 9 -0.90 -11.68 -9.15
CA ALA A 9 -0.27 -12.62 -8.24
C ALA A 9 -0.68 -12.35 -6.78
N TYR A 10 -0.76 -11.08 -6.38
CA TYR A 10 -1.30 -10.68 -5.06
C TYR A 10 -2.76 -11.14 -4.84
N LEU A 11 -3.51 -11.42 -5.91
CA LEU A 11 -4.95 -11.69 -5.92
C LEU A 11 -5.36 -13.05 -6.52
N THR A 12 -4.43 -13.93 -6.92
CA THR A 12 -4.76 -15.24 -7.54
C THR A 12 -4.16 -16.42 -6.80
N LYS A 13 -5.04 -17.34 -6.37
CA LYS A 13 -4.95 -18.81 -6.15
C LYS A 13 -3.67 -19.51 -5.65
N THR A 14 -2.56 -18.81 -5.41
CA THR A 14 -1.26 -19.36 -5.01
C THR A 14 -0.67 -18.60 -3.82
N VAL A 15 -1.49 -17.79 -3.15
CA VAL A 15 -1.09 -16.99 -1.96
C VAL A 15 -0.50 -17.86 -0.87
N ASP A 16 -1.07 -19.05 -0.63
CA ASP A 16 -0.59 -19.96 0.42
C ASP A 16 0.80 -20.53 0.10
N GLN A 17 1.05 -20.93 -1.16
CA GLN A 17 2.36 -21.45 -1.59
C GLN A 17 3.44 -20.36 -1.63
N GLU A 18 3.07 -19.14 -2.04
CA GLU A 18 4.00 -18.01 -2.05
C GLU A 18 4.30 -17.51 -0.62
N HIS A 19 3.32 -17.55 0.29
CA HIS A 19 3.52 -17.29 1.72
C HIS A 19 4.49 -18.30 2.35
N GLU A 20 4.30 -19.60 2.10
CA GLU A 20 5.19 -20.66 2.59
C GLU A 20 6.61 -20.59 2.01
N SER A 21 6.77 -20.06 0.79
CA SER A 21 8.09 -19.87 0.16
C SER A 21 8.87 -18.65 0.68
N GLY A 22 8.27 -17.81 1.53
CA GLY A 22 8.89 -16.61 2.08
C GLY A 22 8.93 -15.41 1.11
N TYR A 23 8.25 -15.49 -0.04
CA TYR A 23 8.21 -14.43 -1.05
C TYR A 23 7.68 -13.09 -0.51
N PHE A 24 6.73 -13.15 0.44
CA PHE A 24 6.16 -11.96 1.08
C PHE A 24 6.95 -11.46 2.30
N ALA A 25 8.04 -12.13 2.70
CA ALA A 25 8.75 -11.79 3.93
C ALA A 25 9.30 -10.35 3.93
N GLN A 26 9.78 -9.83 2.78
CA GLN A 26 10.21 -8.44 2.67
C GLN A 26 9.04 -7.45 2.81
N VAL A 27 7.88 -7.77 2.21
CA VAL A 27 6.67 -6.95 2.28
C VAL A 27 6.16 -6.87 3.72
N TYR A 28 6.11 -8.01 4.43
CA TYR A 28 5.75 -8.05 5.84
C TYR A 28 6.73 -7.27 6.72
N LYS A 29 8.04 -7.46 6.54
CA LYS A 29 9.05 -6.71 7.33
C LYS A 29 8.94 -5.21 7.11
N PHE A 30 8.71 -4.77 5.87
CA PHE A 30 8.52 -3.36 5.57
C PHE A 30 7.22 -2.82 6.19
N GLY A 31 6.11 -3.54 6.04
CA GLY A 31 4.82 -3.16 6.63
C GLY A 31 4.86 -3.10 8.16
N GLU A 32 5.57 -4.03 8.80
CA GLU A 32 5.75 -4.03 10.25
C GLU A 32 6.55 -2.81 10.72
N ARG A 33 7.60 -2.42 10.00
CA ARG A 33 8.38 -1.23 10.33
C ARG A 33 7.53 0.04 10.25
N ILE A 34 6.66 0.17 9.25
CA ILE A 34 5.75 1.32 9.17
C ILE A 34 4.69 1.26 10.26
N THR A 35 4.18 0.07 10.59
CA THR A 35 3.23 -0.12 11.70
C THR A 35 3.82 0.39 13.01
N GLN A 36 5.07 0.06 13.30
CA GLN A 36 5.78 0.54 14.50
C GLN A 36 5.89 2.07 14.51
N ILE A 37 6.24 2.68 13.37
CA ILE A 37 6.29 4.15 13.25
C ILE A 37 4.91 4.77 13.55
N ILE A 38 3.82 4.20 13.02
CA ILE A 38 2.47 4.69 13.31
C ILE A 38 2.15 4.57 14.81
N GLN A 39 2.53 3.46 15.44
CA GLN A 39 2.31 3.25 16.88
C GLN A 39 3.17 4.15 17.77
N GLU A 40 4.37 4.54 17.32
CA GLU A 40 5.20 5.56 17.99
C GLU A 40 4.55 6.95 17.91
N ILE A 41 3.87 7.25 16.79
CA ILE A 41 3.19 8.54 16.57
C ILE A 41 1.85 8.61 17.31
N ASN A 42 1.01 7.58 17.17
CA ASN A 42 -0.30 7.47 17.83
C ASN A 42 -0.45 6.05 18.42
N PRO A 43 -0.07 5.87 19.70
CA PRO A 43 -0.17 4.57 20.38
C PRO A 43 -1.61 4.03 20.49
N ASP A 44 -2.61 4.91 20.45
CA ASP A 44 -4.03 4.57 20.61
C ASP A 44 -4.73 4.23 19.28
N TYR A 45 -4.05 4.45 18.14
CA TYR A 45 -4.60 4.11 16.84
C TYR A 45 -4.82 2.60 16.71
N LYS A 46 -6.08 2.20 16.51
CA LYS A 46 -6.50 0.79 16.64
C LYS A 46 -6.10 -0.11 15.47
N PHE A 47 -5.82 0.46 14.29
CA PHE A 47 -5.71 -0.32 13.05
C PHE A 47 -4.42 -0.05 12.24
N PRO A 48 -3.22 0.03 12.85
CA PRO A 48 -2.01 0.46 12.15
C PRO A 48 -1.61 -0.49 11.02
N LYS A 49 -1.65 -1.81 11.24
CA LYS A 49 -1.32 -2.80 10.20
C LYS A 49 -2.27 -2.73 9.01
N MET A 50 -3.57 -2.57 9.28
CA MET A 50 -4.61 -2.48 8.24
C MET A 50 -4.46 -1.20 7.42
N LEU A 51 -4.16 -0.06 8.06
CA LEU A 51 -3.88 1.18 7.37
C LEU A 51 -2.66 1.02 6.44
N VAL A 52 -1.57 0.45 6.96
CA VAL A 52 -0.34 0.22 6.19
C VAL A 52 -0.58 -0.68 4.98
N SER A 53 -1.22 -1.84 5.17
CA SER A 53 -1.48 -2.76 4.05
C SER A 53 -2.37 -2.12 2.99
N THR A 54 -3.42 -1.40 3.40
CA THR A 54 -4.34 -0.70 2.50
C THR A 54 -3.62 0.36 1.68
N VAL A 55 -2.79 1.19 2.31
CA VAL A 55 -2.05 2.26 1.64
C VAL A 55 -1.01 1.70 0.67
N MET A 56 -0.30 0.63 1.06
CA MET A 56 0.66 -0.04 0.19
C MET A 56 -0.03 -0.55 -1.08
N GLU A 57 -1.13 -1.30 -0.95
CA GLU A 57 -1.86 -1.84 -2.10
C GLU A 57 -2.47 -0.73 -2.97
N ALA A 58 -3.13 0.25 -2.35
CA ALA A 58 -3.71 1.39 -3.06
C ALA A 58 -2.63 2.19 -3.82
N SER A 59 -1.43 2.34 -3.27
CA SER A 59 -0.34 3.06 -3.94
C SER A 59 0.12 2.38 -5.23
N LEU A 60 0.19 1.04 -5.23
CA LEU A 60 0.51 0.24 -6.41
C LEU A 60 -0.61 0.31 -7.45
N LEU A 61 -1.87 0.19 -7.01
CA LEU A 61 -3.04 0.28 -7.88
C LEU A 61 -3.14 1.66 -8.54
N GLN A 62 -2.94 2.74 -7.78
CA GLN A 62 -2.96 4.10 -8.31
C GLN A 62 -1.79 4.35 -9.28
N SER A 63 -0.63 3.73 -9.04
CA SER A 63 0.47 3.74 -10.00
C SER A 63 0.09 3.06 -11.32
N PHE A 64 -0.53 1.89 -11.27
CA PHE A 64 -1.03 1.19 -12.45
C PHE A 64 -2.11 2.00 -13.19
N ASN A 65 -3.11 2.50 -12.46
CA ASN A 65 -4.21 3.28 -13.03
C ASN A 65 -3.70 4.54 -13.72
N SER A 66 -2.74 5.26 -13.12
CA SER A 66 -2.18 6.48 -13.71
C SER A 66 -1.55 6.26 -15.10
N GLN A 67 -1.05 5.05 -15.36
CA GLN A 67 -0.41 4.69 -16.63
C GLN A 67 -1.38 4.03 -17.63
N HIS A 68 -2.35 3.27 -17.14
CA HIS A 68 -3.15 2.37 -17.99
C HIS A 68 -4.65 2.69 -18.00
N LEU A 69 -5.16 3.30 -16.93
CA LEU A 69 -6.57 3.63 -16.74
C LEU A 69 -6.70 5.07 -16.19
N PRO A 70 -6.20 6.09 -16.90
CA PRO A 70 -6.12 7.46 -16.37
C PRO A 70 -7.49 8.07 -16.04
N GLY A 71 -8.60 7.52 -16.56
CA GLY A 71 -9.95 7.94 -16.18
C GLY A 71 -10.43 7.45 -14.80
N MET A 72 -9.66 6.58 -14.13
CA MET A 72 -9.97 6.06 -12.78
C MET A 72 -9.17 6.75 -11.66
N THR A 73 -8.39 7.78 -12.00
CA THR A 73 -7.55 8.49 -11.04
C THR A 73 -7.35 9.94 -11.45
N ASP A 74 -7.28 10.83 -10.48
CA ASP A 74 -6.92 12.24 -10.70
C ASP A 74 -5.39 12.43 -10.78
N VAL A 75 -4.62 11.36 -10.54
CA VAL A 75 -3.18 11.38 -10.40
C VAL A 75 -2.51 11.04 -11.74
N MET A 76 -1.68 11.97 -12.23
CA MET A 76 -0.86 11.75 -13.42
C MET A 76 0.29 10.77 -13.13
N ALA A 77 0.75 10.04 -14.16
CA ALA A 77 1.84 9.07 -14.04
C ALA A 77 3.15 9.69 -13.54
N GLU A 78 3.37 10.95 -13.92
CA GLU A 78 4.50 11.78 -13.51
C GLU A 78 4.00 12.90 -12.58
N GLY A 79 4.55 13.02 -11.38
CA GLY A 79 4.17 14.08 -10.43
C GLY A 79 4.26 13.68 -8.97
N GLN A 80 4.03 14.66 -8.09
CA GLN A 80 4.03 14.47 -6.64
C GLN A 80 2.63 14.17 -6.06
N ASP A 81 1.58 14.28 -6.87
CA ASP A 81 0.18 14.23 -6.43
C ASP A 81 -0.16 12.91 -5.73
N ARG A 82 0.37 11.78 -6.24
CA ARG A 82 0.20 10.47 -5.59
C ARG A 82 0.74 10.46 -4.17
N TYR A 83 1.96 10.99 -4.00
CA TYR A 83 2.61 11.07 -2.70
C TYR A 83 1.82 12.00 -1.77
N GLN A 84 1.41 13.17 -2.26
CA GLN A 84 0.63 14.14 -1.48
C GLN A 84 -0.68 13.53 -0.99
N PHE A 85 -1.41 12.81 -1.85
CA PHE A 85 -2.64 12.12 -1.48
C PHE A 85 -2.41 11.10 -0.37
N PHE A 86 -1.46 10.17 -0.52
CA PHE A 86 -1.22 9.14 0.50
C PHE A 86 -0.63 9.72 1.78
N HIS A 87 0.23 10.73 1.68
CA HIS A 87 0.76 11.45 2.83
C HIS A 87 -0.39 12.10 3.62
N GLN A 88 -1.27 12.83 2.96
CA GLN A 88 -2.43 13.46 3.58
C GLN A 88 -3.39 12.42 4.19
N LEU A 89 -3.68 11.34 3.47
CA LEU A 89 -4.54 10.25 3.95
C LEU A 89 -3.98 9.64 5.25
N VAL A 90 -2.71 9.25 5.25
CA VAL A 90 -2.07 8.61 6.41
C VAL A 90 -1.99 9.58 7.58
N THR A 91 -1.44 10.77 7.38
CA THR A 91 -1.26 11.76 8.45
C THR A 91 -2.60 12.15 9.07
N ASN A 92 -3.61 12.46 8.28
CA ASN A 92 -4.93 12.79 8.81
C ASN A 92 -5.58 11.63 9.58
N THR A 93 -5.39 10.39 9.10
CA THR A 93 -5.95 9.20 9.77
C THR A 93 -5.30 8.96 11.12
N ILE A 94 -3.98 9.09 11.23
CA ILE A 94 -3.26 8.83 12.48
C ILE A 94 -3.28 10.03 13.44
N SER A 95 -3.52 11.26 12.95
CA SER A 95 -3.59 12.47 13.79
C SER A 95 -4.99 12.76 14.34
N ASN A 96 -6.06 12.26 13.72
CA ASN A 96 -7.44 12.51 14.13
C ASN A 96 -8.20 11.25 14.59
N GLY A 97 -7.51 10.11 14.68
CA GLY A 97 -8.06 8.81 15.06
C GLY A 97 -7.94 8.49 16.54
#